data_AF-A0A1G8K8D2-F1
#
_entry.id   AF-A0A1G8K8D2-F1
#
_cell.length_a   1.000
_cell.length_b   1.000
_cell.length_c   1.000
_cell.angle_alpha   90.00
_cell.angle_beta   90.00
_cell.angle_gamma   90.00
#
_symmetry.space_group_name_H-M   'P 1'
#
loop_
_entity.id
_entity.type
_entity.pdbx_description
1 polymer ?
#
loop_
_entity_poly.entity_id
_entity_poly.type
_entity_poly.pdbx_seq_one_letter_code
_entity_poly.pdbx_strand_id
1 'polypeptide(L)'
;MSLQHGVDNRLRRDLIRLASLILVLAIILALLMNWRQGEPKVDRQLAYLMQSRLVTSVNLARVTWMKSGRPGRIRWQPPGWDTDPVWLEMNHRGWPQPHGECGRLWSAMMGTELSGEAVTIDQDDKNCWVSFNSHALIRYHSATGSVILLAGAK
;
A
#
# COMPACT_ATOMS: atom_id res chain seq x y z
N MET A 1 61.09 -36.31 -14.00
CA MET A 1 60.18 -36.15 -12.84
C MET A 1 59.89 -34.68 -12.46
N SER A 2 60.65 -33.68 -12.94
CA SER A 2 60.44 -32.26 -12.60
C SER A 2 59.30 -31.56 -13.38
N LEU A 3 58.90 -32.08 -14.55
CA LEU A 3 57.82 -31.50 -15.37
C LEU A 3 56.41 -31.73 -14.78
N GLN A 4 56.18 -32.85 -14.08
CA GLN A 4 54.89 -33.13 -13.44
C GLN A 4 54.57 -32.15 -12.30
N HIS A 5 55.55 -31.80 -11.46
CA HIS A 5 55.36 -30.84 -10.37
C HIS A 5 54.99 -29.42 -10.84
N GLY A 6 55.46 -29.01 -12.02
CA GLY A 6 55.09 -27.71 -12.61
C GLY A 6 53.65 -27.65 -13.11
N VAL A 7 53.14 -28.77 -13.65
CA VAL A 7 51.77 -28.90 -14.13
C VAL A 7 50.79 -28.98 -12.96
N ASP A 8 51.10 -29.77 -11.92
CA ASP A 8 50.26 -29.90 -10.72
C ASP A 8 50.06 -28.57 -9.99
N ASN A 9 51.11 -27.75 -9.90
CA ASN A 9 51.03 -26.43 -9.28
C ASN A 9 50.22 -25.41 -10.10
N ARG A 10 50.22 -25.52 -11.44
CA ARG A 10 49.37 -24.69 -12.31
C ARG A 10 47.92 -25.12 -12.21
N LEU A 11 47.66 -26.43 -12.29
CA LEU A 11 46.31 -27.00 -12.15
C LEU A 11 45.69 -26.62 -10.81
N ARG A 12 46.44 -26.75 -9.71
CA ARG A 12 45.98 -26.38 -8.37
C ARG A 12 45.67 -24.89 -8.24
N ARG A 13 46.48 -24.03 -8.86
CA ARG A 13 46.25 -22.58 -8.88
C ARG A 13 45.00 -22.22 -9.67
N ASP A 14 44.77 -22.86 -10.82
CA ASP A 14 43.61 -22.62 -11.66
C ASP A 14 42.32 -23.17 -11.02
N LEU A 15 42.39 -24.32 -10.34
CA LEU A 15 41.28 -24.85 -9.55
C LEU A 15 40.89 -23.92 -8.39
N ILE A 16 41.87 -23.35 -7.68
CA ILE A 16 41.60 -22.38 -6.60
C ILE A 16 40.96 -21.11 -7.17
N ARG A 17 41.41 -20.62 -8.33
CA ARG A 17 40.82 -19.46 -9.00
C ARG A 17 39.39 -19.73 -9.43
N LEU A 18 39.12 -20.88 -10.06
CA LEU A 18 37.77 -21.30 -10.44
C LEU A 18 36.85 -21.45 -9.23
N ALA A 19 37.33 -22.08 -8.16
CA ALA A 19 36.57 -22.22 -6.91
C ALA A 19 36.22 -20.86 -6.29
N SER A 20 37.17 -19.91 -6.29
CA SER A 20 36.92 -18.54 -5.79
C SER A 20 35.89 -17.78 -6.65
N LEU A 21 35.94 -17.95 -7.97
CA LEU A 21 34.96 -17.36 -8.90
C LEU A 21 33.55 -17.91 -8.68
N ILE A 22 33.44 -19.24 -8.51
CA ILE A 22 32.15 -19.90 -8.23
C ILE A 22 31.59 -19.42 -6.88
N LEU A 23 32.43 -19.27 -5.86
CA LEU A 23 32.01 -18.79 -4.55
C LEU A 23 31.45 -17.35 -4.64
N VAL A 24 32.16 -16.45 -5.34
CA VAL A 24 31.72 -15.07 -5.53
C VAL A 24 30.39 -15.04 -6.31
N LEU A 25 30.27 -15.86 -7.36
CA LEU A 25 29.04 -15.95 -8.15
C LEU A 25 27.86 -16.46 -7.32
N ALA A 26 28.09 -17.46 -6.45
CA ALA A 26 27.07 -17.99 -5.54
C ALA A 26 26.61 -16.94 -4.53
N ILE A 27 27.52 -16.13 -3.99
CA ILE A 27 27.18 -15.01 -3.09
C ILE A 27 26.33 -13.97 -3.83
N ILE A 28 26.71 -13.58 -5.04
CA ILE A 28 25.95 -12.62 -5.85
C ILE A 28 24.55 -13.17 -6.17
N LEU A 29 24.46 -14.45 -6.54
CA LEU A 29 23.17 -15.10 -6.81
C LEU A 29 22.28 -15.13 -5.56
N ALA A 30 22.84 -15.46 -4.40
CA ALA A 30 22.11 -15.44 -3.13
C ALA A 30 21.61 -14.03 -2.77
N LEU A 31 22.42 -13.00 -3.00
CA LEU A 31 22.03 -11.60 -2.80
C LEU A 31 20.91 -11.18 -3.77
N LEU A 32 21.00 -11.57 -5.04
CA LEU A 32 19.95 -11.30 -6.03
C LEU A 32 18.64 -12.01 -5.70
N MET A 33 18.70 -13.27 -5.24
CA MET A 33 17.51 -14.01 -4.81
C MET A 33 16.88 -13.38 -3.57
N ASN A 34 17.70 -12.97 -2.59
CA ASN A 34 17.22 -12.28 -1.40
C ASN A 34 16.61 -10.92 -1.73
N TRP A 35 17.22 -10.15 -2.65
CA TRP A 35 16.69 -8.86 -3.08
C TRP A 35 15.37 -9.01 -3.84
N ARG A 36 15.23 -10.03 -4.70
CA ARG A 36 13.95 -10.36 -5.35
C ARG A 36 12.85 -10.78 -4.38
N GLN A 37 13.20 -11.33 -3.22
CA GLN A 37 12.25 -11.68 -2.15
C GLN A 37 11.98 -10.50 -1.19
N GLY A 38 12.64 -9.35 -1.39
CA GLY A 38 12.59 -8.17 -0.53
C GLY A 38 11.30 -7.33 -0.60
N GLU A 39 10.36 -7.59 -1.51
CA GLU A 39 9.06 -6.92 -1.61
C GLU A 39 7.90 -7.95 -1.50
N PRO A 40 6.73 -7.68 -0.84
CA PRO A 40 6.13 -6.42 -0.36
C PRO A 40 5.59 -6.53 1.10
N LYS A 41 6.44 -6.79 2.11
CA LYS A 41 5.98 -6.79 3.52
C LYS A 41 5.66 -5.38 4.01
N VAL A 42 6.39 -4.38 3.52
CA VAL A 42 6.20 -2.95 3.84
C VAL A 42 4.85 -2.46 3.32
N ASP A 43 4.43 -2.87 2.12
CA ASP A 43 3.13 -2.46 1.55
C ASP A 43 1.94 -3.00 2.35
N ARG A 44 2.02 -4.23 2.90
CA ARG A 44 0.92 -4.79 3.69
C ARG A 44 0.73 -4.05 5.01
N GLN A 45 1.83 -3.67 5.68
CA GLN A 45 1.77 -2.88 6.90
C GLN A 45 1.22 -1.47 6.61
N LEU A 46 1.69 -0.84 5.54
CA LEU A 46 1.20 0.46 5.10
C LEU A 46 -0.31 0.41 4.75
N ALA A 47 -0.73 -0.58 3.98
CA ALA A 47 -2.14 -0.76 3.61
C ALA A 47 -3.03 -1.02 4.83
N TYR A 48 -2.56 -1.78 5.82
CA TYR A 48 -3.27 -1.99 7.08
C TYR A 48 -3.41 -0.68 7.88
N LEU A 49 -2.35 0.12 7.97
CA LEU A 49 -2.39 1.42 8.62
C LEU A 49 -3.39 2.37 7.92
N MET A 50 -3.37 2.41 6.59
CA MET A 50 -4.31 3.19 5.80
C MET A 50 -5.75 2.74 6.01
N GLN A 51 -6.00 1.42 6.02
CA GLN A 51 -7.32 0.85 6.29
C GLN A 51 -7.81 1.26 7.69
N SER A 52 -6.97 1.07 8.72
CA SER A 52 -7.30 1.42 10.11
C SER A 52 -7.68 2.90 10.24
N ARG A 53 -6.91 3.76 9.58
CA ARG A 53 -7.15 5.20 9.55
C ARG A 53 -8.44 5.58 8.84
N LEU A 54 -8.73 4.96 7.70
CA LEU A 54 -9.96 5.19 6.96
C LEU A 54 -11.19 4.73 7.76
N VAL A 55 -11.14 3.54 8.36
CA VAL A 55 -12.19 3.03 9.27
C VAL A 55 -12.46 4.02 10.39
N THR A 56 -11.40 4.54 11.00
CA THR A 56 -11.50 5.49 12.12
C THR A 56 -12.17 6.78 11.66
N SER A 57 -11.74 7.33 10.52
CA SER A 57 -12.26 8.57 9.95
C SER A 57 -13.73 8.45 9.54
N VAL A 58 -14.11 7.35 8.88
CA VAL A 58 -15.51 7.05 8.50
C VAL A 58 -16.40 6.92 9.74
N ASN A 59 -15.94 6.23 10.78
CA ASN A 59 -16.70 6.09 12.02
C ASN A 59 -16.86 7.43 12.76
N LEU A 60 -15.81 8.23 12.81
CA LEU A 60 -15.87 9.58 13.39
C LEU A 60 -16.81 10.49 12.59
N ALA A 61 -16.77 10.45 11.26
CA ALA A 61 -17.69 11.19 10.40
C ALA A 61 -19.15 10.81 10.70
N ARG A 62 -19.43 9.51 10.87
CA ARG A 62 -20.76 9.03 11.27
C ARG A 62 -21.16 9.52 12.65
N VAL A 63 -20.27 9.51 13.64
CA VAL A 63 -20.54 10.04 14.98
C VAL A 63 -20.84 11.54 14.93
N THR A 64 -20.07 12.32 14.18
CA THR A 64 -20.30 13.75 13.97
C THR A 64 -21.66 13.99 13.30
N TRP A 65 -21.99 13.21 12.28
CA TRP A 65 -23.30 13.25 11.64
C TRP A 65 -24.46 12.97 12.61
N MET A 66 -24.32 11.93 13.45
CA MET A 66 -25.32 11.62 14.48
C MET A 66 -25.48 12.77 15.49
N LYS A 67 -24.36 13.37 15.93
CA LYS A 67 -24.37 14.51 16.85
C LYS A 67 -25.01 15.77 16.24
N SER A 68 -24.84 15.96 14.93
CA SER A 68 -25.37 17.12 14.20
C SER A 68 -26.85 17.01 13.81
N GLY A 69 -27.57 15.97 14.26
CA GLY A 69 -28.99 15.80 13.94
C GLY A 69 -29.26 15.19 12.57
N ARG A 70 -28.30 14.45 12.01
CA ARG A 70 -28.43 13.70 10.74
C ARG A 70 -28.65 14.56 9.48
N PRO A 71 -27.87 15.64 9.27
CA PRO A 71 -27.98 16.47 8.06
C PRO A 71 -27.49 15.71 6.81
N GLY A 72 -27.89 16.17 5.62
CA GLY A 72 -27.37 15.63 4.35
C GLY A 72 -25.89 15.92 4.11
N ARG A 73 -25.31 16.90 4.83
CA ARG A 73 -23.88 17.25 4.77
C ARG A 73 -23.36 17.67 6.15
N ILE A 74 -22.11 17.36 6.43
CA ILE A 74 -21.42 17.75 7.66
C ILE A 74 -20.17 18.56 7.35
N ARG A 75 -19.80 19.46 8.27
CA ARG A 75 -18.48 20.10 8.24
C ARG A 75 -17.48 19.14 8.88
N TRP A 76 -16.62 18.56 8.06
CA TRP A 76 -15.71 17.49 8.42
C TRP A 76 -14.26 17.98 8.47
N GLN A 77 -13.54 17.60 9.51
CA GLN A 77 -12.10 17.80 9.61
C GLN A 77 -11.47 16.46 10.00
N PRO A 78 -10.56 15.91 9.20
CA PRO A 78 -9.89 14.66 9.53
C PRO A 78 -9.03 14.81 10.79
N PRO A 79 -9.02 13.80 11.68
CA PRO A 79 -8.29 13.87 12.94
C PRO A 79 -6.77 13.89 12.70
N GLY A 80 -6.09 14.89 13.27
CA GLY A 80 -4.63 15.06 13.17
C GLY A 80 -4.17 15.97 12.04
N TRP A 81 -5.09 16.64 11.33
CA TRP A 81 -4.77 17.56 10.23
C TRP A 81 -5.29 18.97 10.53
N ASP A 82 -4.44 19.95 10.30
CA ASP A 82 -4.71 21.38 10.48
C ASP A 82 -5.13 22.02 9.14
N THR A 83 -6.05 21.36 8.44
CA THR A 83 -6.63 21.83 7.18
C THR A 83 -8.01 22.41 7.44
N ASP A 84 -8.43 23.34 6.58
CA ASP A 84 -9.78 23.87 6.62
C ASP A 84 -10.83 22.73 6.56
N PRO A 85 -11.88 22.80 7.38
CA PRO A 85 -12.91 21.77 7.36
C PRO A 85 -13.60 21.73 5.99
N VAL A 86 -13.76 20.54 5.45
CA VAL A 86 -14.41 20.28 4.17
C VAL A 86 -15.88 19.92 4.38
N TRP A 87 -16.73 20.26 3.42
CA TRP A 87 -18.10 19.76 3.42
C TRP A 87 -18.13 18.32 2.92
N LEU A 88 -18.62 17.43 3.77
CA LEU A 88 -18.76 16.01 3.47
C LEU A 88 -20.25 15.67 3.32
N GLU A 89 -20.60 15.11 2.18
CA GLU A 89 -21.96 14.63 1.93
C GLU A 89 -22.19 13.26 2.55
N MET A 90 -23.36 13.08 3.14
CA MET A 90 -23.73 11.89 3.89
C MET A 90 -24.98 11.29 3.29
N ASN A 91 -24.99 9.98 3.09
CA ASN A 91 -26.20 9.29 2.64
C ASN A 91 -27.25 9.20 3.78
N HIS A 92 -28.45 8.72 3.43
CA HIS A 92 -29.55 8.52 4.39
C HIS A 92 -29.22 7.59 5.58
N ARG A 93 -28.14 6.81 5.50
CA ARG A 93 -27.66 5.90 6.57
C ARG A 93 -26.56 6.53 7.42
N GLY A 94 -26.13 7.75 7.10
CA GLY A 94 -25.07 8.46 7.82
C GLY A 94 -23.67 8.02 7.45
N TRP A 95 -23.47 7.58 6.21
CA TRP A 95 -22.15 7.26 5.67
C TRP A 95 -21.70 8.27 4.61
N PRO A 96 -20.40 8.61 4.55
CA PRO A 96 -19.86 9.47 3.51
C PRO A 96 -20.21 8.97 2.10
N GLN A 97 -20.73 9.85 1.25
CA GLN A 97 -21.12 9.48 -0.11
C GLN A 97 -20.16 10.09 -1.15
N PRO A 98 -19.51 9.27 -1.99
CA PRO A 98 -18.72 9.77 -3.11
C PRO A 98 -19.65 10.28 -4.21
N HIS A 99 -19.57 11.57 -4.56
CA HIS A 99 -20.31 12.18 -5.66
C HIS A 99 -19.57 12.01 -7.00
N GLY A 100 -19.25 10.77 -7.36
CA GLY A 100 -18.47 10.47 -8.57
C GLY A 100 -16.99 10.89 -8.53
N GLU A 101 -16.50 11.30 -7.35
CA GLU A 101 -15.09 11.63 -7.10
C GLU A 101 -14.57 10.90 -5.86
N CYS A 102 -14.29 9.60 -6.00
CA CYS A 102 -13.74 8.80 -4.90
C CYS A 102 -12.41 9.36 -4.35
N GLY A 103 -11.61 10.01 -5.19
CA GLY A 103 -10.35 10.64 -4.75
C GLY A 103 -10.56 11.78 -3.76
N ARG A 104 -11.57 12.63 -3.99
CA ARG A 104 -11.89 13.73 -3.08
C ARG A 104 -12.38 13.21 -1.73
N LEU A 105 -13.24 12.19 -1.74
CA LEU A 105 -13.68 11.53 -0.51
C LEU A 105 -12.49 10.92 0.24
N TRP A 106 -11.59 10.24 -0.46
CA TRP A 106 -10.41 9.65 0.14
C TRP A 106 -9.53 10.70 0.81
N SER A 107 -9.21 11.78 0.11
CA SER A 107 -8.39 12.88 0.66
C SER A 107 -9.07 13.57 1.83
N ALA A 108 -10.39 13.73 1.81
CA ALA A 108 -11.15 14.24 2.95
C ALA A 108 -11.07 13.30 4.17
N MET A 109 -11.09 11.98 3.98
CA MET A 109 -11.00 11.01 5.08
C MET A 109 -9.57 10.84 5.59
N MET A 110 -8.59 10.86 4.68
CA MET A 110 -7.18 10.58 4.95
C MET A 110 -6.35 11.84 5.17
N GLY A 111 -6.92 13.04 5.07
CA GLY A 111 -6.21 14.32 5.24
C GLY A 111 -5.04 14.56 4.28
N THR A 112 -4.83 13.67 3.31
CA THR A 112 -3.71 13.70 2.38
C THR A 112 -4.23 13.52 0.96
N GLU A 113 -3.71 14.32 0.04
CA GLU A 113 -3.96 14.07 -1.38
C GLU A 113 -3.37 12.73 -1.80
N LEU A 114 -4.09 12.03 -2.67
CA LEU A 114 -3.56 10.86 -3.36
C LEU A 114 -2.65 11.36 -4.48
N SER A 115 -1.43 11.76 -4.13
CA SER A 115 -0.43 12.24 -5.09
C SER A 115 0.68 11.19 -5.22
N GLY A 116 0.73 10.51 -6.36
CA GLY A 116 1.83 9.61 -6.74
C GLY A 116 1.43 8.63 -7.85
N GLU A 117 2.37 8.31 -8.76
CA GLU A 117 2.19 7.34 -9.86
C GLU A 117 1.77 5.94 -9.37
N ALA A 118 1.99 5.65 -8.09
CA ALA A 118 1.72 4.39 -7.42
C ALA A 118 0.26 4.16 -6.98
N VAL A 119 -0.61 5.17 -7.07
CA VAL A 119 -2.00 5.06 -6.58
C VAL A 119 -2.99 5.11 -7.73
N THR A 120 -3.82 4.07 -7.84
CA THR A 120 -4.96 4.09 -8.77
C THR A 120 -6.27 4.09 -8.00
N ILE A 121 -7.21 4.92 -8.46
CA ILE A 121 -8.55 5.03 -7.91
C ILE A 121 -9.50 4.53 -8.98
N ASP A 122 -10.28 3.53 -8.61
CA ASP A 122 -11.39 3.04 -9.43
C ASP A 122 -12.70 3.29 -8.68
N GLN A 123 -13.79 3.49 -9.40
CA GLN A 123 -15.07 3.86 -8.81
C GLN A 123 -16.27 3.27 -9.52
N ASP A 124 -17.28 3.02 -8.71
CA ASP A 124 -18.64 2.64 -9.06
C ASP A 124 -19.59 3.44 -8.14
N ASP A 125 -20.87 3.51 -8.46
CA ASP A 125 -21.87 4.37 -7.80
C ASP A 125 -21.89 4.22 -6.27
N LYS A 126 -21.49 3.04 -5.75
CA LYS A 126 -21.51 2.71 -4.32
C LYS A 126 -20.16 2.28 -3.76
N ASN A 127 -19.14 2.19 -4.60
CA ASN A 127 -17.86 1.60 -4.25
C ASN A 127 -16.71 2.51 -4.68
N CYS A 128 -15.80 2.76 -3.75
CA CYS A 128 -14.51 3.37 -4.07
C CYS A 128 -13.42 2.34 -3.85
N TRP A 129 -12.59 2.13 -4.86
CA TRP A 129 -11.42 1.27 -4.78
C TRP A 129 -10.17 2.13 -4.88
N VAL A 130 -9.23 1.91 -3.98
CA VAL A 130 -7.90 2.53 -4.03
C VAL A 130 -6.87 1.43 -4.00
N SER A 131 -6.03 1.38 -5.03
CA SER A 131 -4.94 0.41 -5.13
C SER A 131 -3.59 1.10 -5.00
N PHE A 132 -2.66 0.44 -4.30
CA PHE A 132 -1.30 0.91 -4.07
C PHE A 132 -0.31 -0.06 -4.70
N ASN A 133 0.64 0.45 -5.49
CA ASN A 133 1.74 -0.30 -6.10
C ASN A 133 1.26 -1.63 -6.73
N SER A 134 0.08 -1.64 -7.35
CA SER A 134 -0.52 -2.79 -8.04
C SER A 134 -0.88 -4.01 -7.17
N HIS A 135 -0.86 -3.93 -5.82
CA HIS A 135 -1.00 -5.13 -4.96
C HIS A 135 -2.03 -5.02 -3.84
N ALA A 136 -2.06 -3.90 -3.11
CA ALA A 136 -2.98 -3.72 -1.99
C ALA A 136 -4.17 -2.88 -2.43
N LEU A 137 -5.38 -3.43 -2.31
CA LEU A 137 -6.62 -2.79 -2.73
C LEU A 137 -7.51 -2.52 -1.51
N ILE A 138 -7.80 -1.25 -1.22
CA ILE A 138 -8.76 -0.85 -0.20
C ILE A 138 -10.10 -0.54 -0.89
N ARG A 139 -11.16 -1.23 -0.48
CA ARG A 139 -12.52 -1.00 -0.95
C ARG A 139 -13.34 -0.31 0.13
N TYR A 140 -13.92 0.84 -0.19
CA TYR A 140 -14.94 1.51 0.60
C TYR A 140 -16.32 1.30 -0.02
N HIS A 141 -17.30 0.90 0.80
CA HIS A 141 -18.68 0.69 0.38
C HIS A 141 -19.59 1.73 1.03
N SER A 142 -20.05 2.72 0.27
CA SER A 142 -20.78 3.88 0.81
C SER A 142 -22.14 3.50 1.42
N ALA A 143 -22.79 2.45 0.91
CA ALA A 143 -24.10 2.04 1.43
C ALA A 143 -24.05 1.39 2.84
N THR A 144 -22.87 0.94 3.27
CA THR A 144 -22.67 0.23 4.56
C THR A 144 -21.61 0.86 5.43
N GLY A 145 -20.79 1.78 4.89
CA GLY A 145 -19.63 2.35 5.57
C GLY A 145 -18.47 1.38 5.75
N SER A 146 -18.51 0.19 5.12
CA SER A 146 -17.48 -0.82 5.32
C SER A 146 -16.21 -0.49 4.53
N VAL A 147 -15.06 -0.72 5.17
CA VAL A 147 -13.72 -0.59 4.55
C VAL A 147 -13.06 -1.95 4.58
N ILE A 148 -12.76 -2.50 3.40
CA ILE A 148 -12.23 -3.85 3.22
C ILE A 148 -10.84 -3.76 2.60
N LEU A 149 -9.85 -4.35 3.24
CA LEU A 149 -8.54 -4.58 2.64
C LEU A 149 -8.56 -5.89 1.88
N LEU A 150 -8.39 -5.81 0.57
CA LEU A 150 -8.31 -6.94 -0.34
C LEU A 150 -6.83 -7.24 -0.56
N ALA A 151 -6.35 -8.29 0.11
CA ALA A 151 -5.01 -8.81 -0.07
C ALA A 151 -4.98 -9.68 -1.34
N GLY A 152 -4.79 -9.05 -2.49
CA GLY A 152 -4.72 -9.75 -3.78
C GLY A 152 -5.30 -8.92 -4.91
N ALA A 153 -4.55 -7.93 -5.40
CA ALA A 153 -4.67 -7.60 -6.81
C ALA A 153 -4.06 -8.76 -7.61
N LYS A 154 -4.82 -9.20 -8.60
CA LYS A 154 -4.56 -10.37 -9.43
C LYS A 154 -3.35 -10.17 -10.33
#